data_AF-A0A5M8PFG6-F1
#
_entry.id   AF-A0A5M8PFG6-F1
#
_cell.length_a   1.000
_cell.length_b   1.000
_cell.length_c   1.000
_cell.angle_alpha   90.00
_cell.angle_beta   90.00
_cell.angle_gamma   90.00
#
_symmetry.space_group_name_H-M   'P 1'
#
loop_
_entity.id
_entity.type
_entity.pdbx_description
1 polymer ?
#
loop_
_entity_poly.entity_id
_entity_poly.type
_entity_poly.pdbx_seq_one_letter_code
_entity_poly.pdbx_strand_id
1 'polypeptide(L)'
;MTHCQFSEPASSSCFFRNILHNSVGETASVTQDVGSVPTLPRSNKQCPSCHENEAVFFQSQQRSAETGMKLFYVCCSCGTIFH
;
A
#
# COMPACT_ATOMS: atom_id res chain seq x y z
N MET A 1 6.34 25.56 30.37
CA MET A 1 7.74 25.33 30.76
C MET A 1 8.25 24.15 29.94
N THR A 2 8.98 24.39 28.86
CA THR A 2 9.63 23.34 28.05
C THR A 2 10.87 22.87 28.82
N HIS A 3 10.83 21.62 29.30
CA HIS A 3 11.68 21.14 30.39
C HIS A 3 13.08 20.64 29.96
N CYS A 4 13.68 21.18 28.89
CA CYS A 4 15.08 20.91 28.50
C CYS A 4 15.52 21.91 27.40
N GLN A 5 16.82 22.25 27.33
CA GLN A 5 17.41 23.13 26.29
C GLN A 5 18.00 22.36 25.09
N PHE A 6 17.53 21.14 24.84
CA PHE A 6 18.02 20.36 23.70
C PHE A 6 17.55 20.97 22.37
N SER A 7 18.45 21.06 21.39
CA SER A 7 18.18 21.57 20.04
C SER A 7 18.97 20.77 19.01
N GLU A 8 18.33 20.45 17.89
CA GLU A 8 18.92 19.77 16.74
C GLU A 8 18.52 20.47 15.44
N PRO A 9 19.36 20.46 14.39
CA PRO A 9 19.01 21.06 13.11
C PRO A 9 17.87 20.30 12.42
N ALA A 10 16.98 21.02 11.75
CA ALA A 10 15.88 20.42 11.02
C ALA A 10 16.39 19.58 9.84
N SER A 11 15.92 18.33 9.72
CA SER A 11 16.24 17.44 8.61
C SER A 11 15.53 17.80 7.31
N SER A 12 14.46 18.60 7.38
CA SER A 12 13.73 19.12 6.23
C SER A 12 13.29 20.56 6.47
N SER A 13 13.14 21.34 5.39
CA SER A 13 12.53 22.66 5.42
C SER A 13 10.98 22.63 5.48
N CYS A 14 10.38 21.44 5.40
CA CYS A 14 8.94 21.29 5.44
C CYS A 14 8.45 21.26 6.89
N PHE A 15 7.96 22.39 7.38
CA PHE A 15 7.41 22.53 8.73
C PHE A 15 5.94 22.11 8.84
N PHE A 16 5.20 22.17 7.73
CA PHE A 16 3.78 21.80 7.68
C PHE A 16 3.42 21.22 6.31
N ARG A 17 2.63 20.13 6.33
CA ARG A 17 2.06 19.52 5.13
C ARG A 17 0.63 19.10 5.40
N ASN A 18 -0.32 19.69 4.67
CA ASN A 18 -1.71 19.23 4.64
C ASN A 18 -1.91 18.29 3.44
N ILE A 19 -2.25 17.03 3.70
CA ILE A 19 -2.49 16.02 2.67
C ILE A 19 -4.00 15.82 2.56
N LEU A 20 -4.62 16.45 1.56
CA LEU A 20 -6.06 16.38 1.33
C LEU A 20 -6.50 15.05 0.71
N HIS A 21 -5.64 14.46 -0.14
CA HIS A 21 -5.87 13.17 -0.79
C HIS A 21 -4.62 12.31 -0.65
N ASN A 22 -4.77 11.12 -0.05
CA ASN A 22 -3.65 10.32 0.42
C ASN A 22 -3.69 8.91 -0.19
N SER A 23 -2.76 8.60 -1.09
CA SER A 23 -2.65 7.27 -1.71
C SER A 23 -2.04 6.20 -0.78
N VAL A 24 -1.50 6.61 0.39
CA VAL A 24 -0.89 5.68 1.36
C VAL A 24 -1.91 4.66 1.89
N GLY A 25 -3.21 4.94 1.78
CA GLY A 25 -4.28 4.03 2.18
C GLY A 25 -4.62 2.93 1.17
N GLU A 26 -4.15 3.02 -0.09
CA GLU A 26 -4.60 2.11 -1.16
C GLU A 26 -4.16 0.65 -0.94
N THR A 27 -2.96 0.47 -0.37
CA THR A 27 -2.40 -0.84 -0.02
C THR A 27 -2.18 -0.99 1.49
N ALA A 28 -2.66 -0.03 2.30
CA ALA A 28 -2.55 -0.10 3.75
C ALA A 28 -3.29 -1.35 4.27
N SER A 29 -2.59 -2.17 5.05
CA SER A 29 -3.06 -3.47 5.61
C SER A 29 -2.90 -4.69 4.70
N VAL A 30 -2.26 -4.57 3.52
CA VAL A 30 -1.89 -5.73 2.71
C VAL A 30 -0.61 -6.32 3.30
N THR A 31 -0.75 -7.28 4.20
CA THR A 31 0.38 -8.05 4.72
C THR A 31 0.88 -9.03 3.66
N GLN A 32 2.16 -9.43 3.73
CA GLN A 32 2.75 -10.40 2.78
C GLN A 32 1.98 -11.73 2.73
N ASP A 33 1.23 -12.05 3.78
CA ASP A 33 0.46 -13.30 3.91
C ASP A 33 -0.89 -13.28 3.16
N VAL A 34 -1.25 -12.18 2.49
CA VAL A 34 -2.50 -12.06 1.71
C VAL A 34 -2.65 -13.15 0.65
N GLY A 35 -1.54 -13.66 0.09
CA GLY A 35 -1.55 -14.78 -0.86
C GLY A 35 -2.06 -16.10 -0.27
N SER A 36 -1.95 -16.27 1.06
CA SER A 36 -2.41 -17.47 1.77
C SER A 36 -3.89 -17.43 2.13
N VAL A 37 -4.54 -16.27 2.02
CA VAL A 37 -5.92 -16.07 2.47
C VAL A 37 -6.89 -16.71 1.47
N PRO A 38 -7.59 -17.81 1.84
CA PRO A 38 -8.45 -18.55 0.90
C PRO A 38 -9.73 -17.80 0.53
N THR A 39 -10.07 -16.74 1.26
CA THR A 39 -11.29 -15.94 1.03
C THR A 39 -11.10 -14.84 -0.02
N LEU A 40 -9.87 -14.57 -0.46
CA LEU A 40 -9.61 -13.55 -1.47
C LEU A 40 -9.62 -14.15 -2.88
N PRO A 41 -10.17 -13.43 -3.87
CA PRO A 41 -10.26 -13.94 -5.23
C PRO A 41 -8.89 -14.00 -5.89
N ARG A 42 -8.67 -15.07 -6.67
CA ARG A 42 -7.43 -15.31 -7.43
C ARG A 42 -7.63 -14.99 -8.90
N SER A 43 -6.55 -14.60 -9.56
CA SER A 43 -6.49 -14.29 -10.98
C SER A 43 -5.22 -14.83 -11.61
N ASN A 44 -5.28 -15.09 -12.91
CA ASN A 44 -4.12 -15.52 -13.70
C ASN A 44 -3.42 -14.26 -14.27
N LYS A 45 -2.69 -13.53 -13.42
CA LYS A 45 -1.96 -12.31 -13.79
C LYS A 45 -0.47 -12.50 -13.55
N GLN A 46 0.31 -12.29 -14.60
CA GLN A 46 1.76 -12.43 -14.54
C GLN A 46 2.41 -11.37 -13.64
N CYS A 47 3.19 -11.83 -12.66
CA CYS A 47 3.95 -10.97 -11.77
C CYS A 47 5.15 -10.32 -12.50
N PRO A 48 5.35 -8.99 -12.40
CA PRO A 48 6.48 -8.32 -13.05
C PRO A 48 7.84 -8.63 -12.41
N SER A 49 7.88 -9.21 -11.21
CA SER A 49 9.13 -9.53 -10.51
C SER A 49 9.55 -10.99 -10.72
N CYS A 50 8.65 -11.96 -10.49
CA CYS A 50 8.99 -13.38 -10.57
C CYS A 50 8.35 -14.11 -11.76
N HIS A 51 7.54 -13.43 -12.59
CA HIS A 51 6.88 -13.98 -13.78
C HIS A 51 5.89 -15.13 -13.52
N GLU A 52 5.53 -15.38 -12.26
CA GLU A 52 4.49 -16.33 -11.92
C GLU A 52 3.11 -15.79 -12.28
N ASN A 53 2.19 -16.67 -12.66
CA ASN A 53 0.86 -16.29 -13.14
C ASN A 53 -0.21 -16.27 -12.05
N GLU A 54 0.08 -16.73 -10.84
CA GLU A 54 -0.88 -16.70 -9.73
C GLU A 54 -0.78 -15.39 -8.93
N ALA A 55 -1.89 -14.65 -8.89
CA ALA A 55 -2.03 -13.46 -8.06
C ALA A 55 -3.42 -13.36 -7.40
N VAL A 56 -3.45 -12.96 -6.14
CA VAL A 56 -4.66 -12.56 -5.42
C VAL A 56 -4.95 -11.09 -5.73
N PHE A 57 -6.22 -10.69 -5.85
CA PHE A 57 -6.57 -9.29 -6.09
C PHE A 57 -7.61 -8.73 -5.12
N PHE A 58 -7.58 -7.41 -4.92
CA PHE A 58 -8.53 -6.67 -4.10
C PHE A 58 -8.69 -5.24 -4.64
N GLN A 59 -9.79 -4.57 -4.28
CA GLN A 59 -9.98 -3.15 -4.54
C GLN A 59 -9.40 -2.33 -3.39
N SER A 60 -8.93 -1.11 -3.69
CA SER A 60 -8.45 -0.15 -2.67
C SER A 60 -9.41 -0.10 -1.47
N GLN A 61 -8.86 -0.20 -0.25
CA GLN A 61 -9.67 -0.05 0.97
C GLN A 61 -10.04 1.41 1.26
N GLN A 62 -9.47 2.36 0.51
CA GLN A 62 -9.79 3.77 0.62
C GLN A 62 -11.25 3.99 0.16
N ARG A 63 -12.11 4.45 1.09
CA ARG A 63 -13.54 4.69 0.86
C ARG A 63 -13.81 6.08 0.27
N SER A 64 -13.04 6.52 -0.72
CA SER A 64 -13.29 7.79 -1.39
C SER A 64 -14.04 7.55 -2.70
N ALA A 65 -15.04 8.37 -3.05
CA ALA A 65 -15.79 8.21 -4.31
C ALA A 65 -14.92 8.44 -5.57
N GLU A 66 -13.75 9.07 -5.38
CA GLU A 66 -12.71 9.38 -6.38
C GLU A 66 -11.65 8.28 -6.53
N THR A 67 -11.57 7.33 -5.59
CA THR A 67 -10.77 6.12 -5.79
C THR A 67 -11.52 5.23 -6.78
N GLY A 68 -11.17 5.38 -8.06
CA GLY A 68 -11.72 4.56 -9.13
C GLY A 68 -11.61 3.06 -8.84
N MET A 69 -12.27 2.24 -9.65
CA MET A 69 -12.29 0.77 -9.57
C MET A 69 -10.92 0.13 -9.89
N LYS A 70 -9.84 0.63 -9.28
CA LYS A 70 -8.47 0.15 -9.44
C LYS A 70 -8.31 -1.13 -8.63
N LEU A 71 -7.90 -2.19 -9.30
CA LEU A 71 -7.55 -3.46 -8.69
C LEU A 71 -6.07 -3.46 -8.36
N PHE A 72 -5.76 -3.97 -7.19
CA PHE A 72 -4.41 -4.30 -6.75
C PHE A 72 -4.24 -5.81 -6.75
N TYR A 73 -3.07 -6.26 -7.19
CA TYR A 73 -2.70 -7.67 -7.31
C TYR A 73 -1.51 -7.94 -6.41
N VAL A 74 -1.51 -9.09 -5.74
CA VAL A 74 -0.41 -9.61 -4.93
C VAL A 74 0.00 -10.95 -5.50
N CYS A 75 1.26 -11.09 -5.91
CA CYS A 75 1.76 -12.37 -6.40
C CYS A 75 1.79 -13.41 -5.28
N CYS A 76 1.27 -14.62 -5.56
CA CYS A 76 1.23 -15.72 -4.60
C CYS A 76 2.63 -16.26 -4.25
N SER A 77 3.62 -16.11 -5.15
CA SER A 77 4.95 -16.69 -4.97
C SER A 77 5.96 -15.74 -4.32
N CYS A 78 5.93 -14.45 -4.66
CA CYS A 78 6.93 -13.48 -4.17
C CYS A 78 6.34 -12.33 -3.34
N GLY A 79 5.01 -12.24 -3.21
CA GLY A 79 4.35 -11.18 -2.44
C GLY A 79 4.44 -9.78 -3.04
N THR A 80 4.95 -9.64 -4.27
CA THR A 80 5.02 -8.34 -4.95
C THR A 80 3.61 -7.82 -5.20
N ILE A 81 3.35 -6.57 -4.77
CA ILE A 81 2.10 -5.85 -5.02
C ILE A 81 2.24 -5.03 -6.30
N PHE A 82 1.28 -5.14 -7.20
CA PHE A 82 1.27 -4.48 -8.50
C PHE A 82 -0.16 -4.19 -8.94
N HIS A 83 -0.36 -3.29 -9.90
CA HIS A 83 -1.68 -2.99 -10.47
C HIS A 83 -1.71 -3.34 -11.96
#